data_AF-A0A9E2W351-F1
#
_entry.id   AF-A0A9E2W351-F1
#
_cell.length_a   1.000
_cell.length_b   1.000
_cell.length_c   1.000
_cell.angle_alpha   90.00
_cell.angle_beta   90.00
_cell.angle_gamma   90.00
#
_symmetry.space_group_name_H-M   'P 1'
#
loop_
_entity.id
_entity.type
_entity.pdbx_description
1 polymer ?
#
loop_
_entity_poly.entity_id
_entity_poly.type
_entity_poly.pdbx_seq_one_letter_code
_entity_poly.pdbx_strand_id
1 'polypeptide(L)'
;MDIEGFYDENEARRESAEHEFGDQWTDAAGTNYELAWVEATGELYLMMEPEAPITEDAFGDYTTGQAVGGLEVRVIATVSTIEELEERLTGWEEASQAPNSLAWLAARFPGS
;
A
#
# COMPACT_ATOMS: atom_id res chain seq x y z
N MET A 1 10.23 0.79 5.53
CA MET A 1 11.23 1.40 4.62
C MET A 1 10.57 2.61 4.00
N ASP A 2 11.26 3.71 3.71
CA ASP A 2 10.60 4.80 2.96
C ASP A 2 10.54 4.48 1.46
N ILE A 3 9.58 5.08 0.75
CA ILE A 3 9.37 4.79 -0.67
C ILE A 3 10.57 5.16 -1.56
N GLU A 4 11.32 6.22 -1.24
CA GLU A 4 12.48 6.62 -2.05
C GLU A 4 13.59 5.59 -1.89
N GLY A 5 13.88 5.17 -0.66
CA GLY A 5 14.80 4.07 -0.37
C GLY A 5 14.39 2.76 -1.04
N PHE A 6 13.09 2.47 -1.11
CA PHE A 6 12.59 1.31 -1.85
C PHE A 6 12.90 1.41 -3.34
N TYR A 7 12.67 2.53 -4.00
CA TYR A 7 13.04 2.65 -5.42
C TYR A 7 14.56 2.68 -5.66
N ASP A 8 15.32 3.30 -4.76
CA ASP A 8 16.78 3.43 -4.89
C ASP A 8 17.53 2.10 -4.75
N GLU A 9 16.98 1.13 -4.02
CA GLU A 9 17.55 -0.22 -3.89
C GLU A 9 17.53 -1.00 -5.20
N ASN A 10 16.57 -0.74 -6.08
CA ASN A 10 16.44 -1.43 -7.35
C ASN A 10 15.77 -0.54 -8.40
N GLU A 11 16.59 0.06 -9.26
CA GLU A 11 16.15 0.96 -10.33
C GLU A 11 15.11 0.33 -11.27
N ALA A 12 15.12 -1.01 -11.43
CA ALA A 12 14.13 -1.72 -12.23
C ALA A 12 12.71 -1.57 -11.68
N ARG A 13 12.53 -1.24 -10.39
CA ARG A 13 11.22 -0.92 -9.79
C ARG A 13 10.62 0.32 -10.43
N ARG A 14 11.43 1.36 -10.66
CA ARG A 14 10.99 2.66 -11.23
C ARG A 14 10.81 2.63 -12.74
N GLU A 15 11.55 1.77 -13.43
CA GLU A 15 11.49 1.62 -14.88
C GLU A 15 10.40 0.64 -15.35
N SER A 16 9.70 -0.03 -14.42
CA SER A 16 8.70 -1.04 -14.71
C SER A 16 7.27 -0.54 -14.50
N ALA A 17 6.31 -1.32 -15.00
CA ALA A 17 4.90 -1.09 -14.71
C ALA A 17 4.60 -1.48 -13.25
N GLU A 18 3.88 -0.59 -12.57
CA GLU A 18 3.28 -0.87 -11.27
C GLU A 18 1.78 -1.09 -11.48
N HIS A 19 1.27 -2.14 -10.85
CA HIS A 19 -0.14 -2.51 -10.90
C HIS A 19 -0.75 -2.32 -9.51
N GLU A 20 -1.74 -1.44 -9.43
CA GLU A 20 -2.40 -1.05 -8.18
C GLU A 20 -3.64 -1.92 -7.92
N PHE A 21 -3.81 -2.35 -6.67
CA PHE A 21 -4.90 -3.20 -6.20
C PHE A 21 -5.67 -2.52 -5.05
N GLY A 22 -5.89 -1.22 -5.17
CA GLY A 22 -6.68 -0.40 -4.25
C GLY A 22 -5.88 0.26 -3.13
N ASP A 23 -6.39 1.42 -2.68
CA ASP A 23 -5.85 2.32 -1.67
C ASP A 23 -6.52 2.20 -0.29
N GLN A 24 -7.56 1.36 -0.19
CA GLN A 24 -8.46 1.31 0.97
C GLN A 24 -8.18 0.14 1.92
N TRP A 25 -6.99 -0.47 1.83
CA TRP A 25 -6.66 -1.59 2.71
C TRP A 25 -6.43 -1.10 4.14
N THR A 26 -7.00 -1.80 5.13
CA THR A 26 -6.90 -1.37 6.53
C THR A 26 -6.29 -2.43 7.42
N ASP A 27 -5.48 -2.00 8.38
CA ASP A 27 -5.03 -2.86 9.47
C ASP A 27 -6.05 -2.93 10.63
N ALA A 28 -5.70 -3.63 11.70
CA ALA A 28 -6.55 -3.73 12.89
C ALA A 28 -6.71 -2.40 13.66
N ALA A 29 -5.83 -1.42 13.41
CA ALA A 29 -5.90 -0.07 13.98
C ALA A 29 -6.75 0.88 13.11
N GLY A 30 -7.07 0.49 11.87
CA GLY A 30 -7.81 1.30 10.91
C GLY A 30 -6.91 2.20 10.04
N THR A 31 -5.60 1.97 10.04
CA THR A 31 -4.65 2.69 9.19
C THR A 31 -4.86 2.26 7.73
N ASN A 32 -4.93 3.22 6.80
CA ASN A 32 -5.09 2.93 5.37
C ASN A 32 -3.75 2.63 4.69
N TYR A 33 -3.80 1.74 3.71
CA TYR A 33 -2.68 1.31 2.90
C TYR A 33 -3.10 1.13 1.45
N GLU A 34 -2.20 1.48 0.54
CA GLU A 34 -2.28 1.13 -0.86
C GLU A 34 -1.52 -0.17 -1.13
N LEU A 35 -2.11 -1.05 -1.93
CA LEU A 35 -1.48 -2.31 -2.35
C LEU A 35 -1.06 -2.17 -3.81
N ALA A 36 0.23 -2.36 -4.08
CA ALA A 36 0.77 -2.30 -5.44
C ALA A 36 1.78 -3.42 -5.71
N TRP A 37 1.91 -3.79 -6.99
CA TRP A 37 2.82 -4.83 -7.45
C TRP A 37 3.74 -4.31 -8.56
N VAL A 38 5.05 -4.57 -8.41
CA VAL A 38 6.06 -4.20 -9.39
C VAL A 38 6.30 -5.34 -10.37
N GLU A 39 6.09 -5.11 -11.66
CA GLU A 39 6.20 -6.16 -12.68
C GLU A 39 7.62 -6.70 -12.85
N ALA A 40 8.65 -5.84 -12.78
CA ALA A 40 10.04 -6.26 -12.97
C ALA A 40 10.59 -7.14 -11.83
N THR A 41 10.14 -6.94 -10.60
CA THR A 41 10.67 -7.66 -9.43
C THR A 41 9.69 -8.71 -8.90
N GLY A 42 8.42 -8.62 -9.29
CA GLY A 42 7.35 -9.41 -8.74
C GLY A 42 6.97 -9.02 -7.32
N GLU A 43 7.48 -7.91 -6.78
CA GLU A 43 7.25 -7.52 -5.39
C GLU A 43 5.86 -6.92 -5.21
N LEU A 44 5.06 -7.55 -4.34
CA LEU A 44 3.80 -7.02 -3.85
C LEU A 44 4.07 -6.28 -2.55
N TYR A 45 3.76 -4.98 -2.52
CA TYR A 45 4.04 -4.12 -1.38
C TYR A 45 2.81 -3.32 -0.95
N LEU A 46 2.80 -2.98 0.34
CA LEU A 46 1.87 -2.04 0.95
C LEU A 46 2.56 -0.70 1.14
N MET A 47 1.93 0.38 0.72
CA MET A 47 2.34 1.75 1.01
C MET A 47 1.39 2.37 2.01
N MET A 48 1.92 2.90 3.10
CA MET A 48 1.18 3.73 4.05
C MET A 48 1.34 5.19 3.67
N GLU A 49 0.23 5.85 3.38
CA GLU A 49 0.19 7.31 3.28
C GLU A 49 0.07 7.92 4.68
N PRO A 50 1.01 8.78 5.10
CA PRO A 50 0.91 9.44 6.39
C PRO A 50 -0.25 10.42 6.40
N GLU A 51 -1.16 10.27 7.38
CA GLU A 51 -2.28 11.18 7.55
C GLU A 51 -1.77 12.62 7.78
N ALA A 52 -2.16 13.52 6.89
CA ALA A 52 -1.88 14.93 7.06
C ALA A 52 -2.72 15.48 8.23
N PRO A 53 -2.11 16.11 9.25
CA PRO A 53 -2.87 16.63 10.37
C PRO A 53 -3.83 17.73 9.87
N ILE A 54 -5.13 17.55 10.11
CA ILE A 54 -6.12 18.61 9.90
C ILE A 54 -6.03 19.56 11.08
N THR A 55 -5.62 20.79 10.83
CA THR A 55 -5.59 21.85 11.84
C THR A 55 -6.71 22.84 11.57
N GLU A 56 -7.53 23.10 12.58
CA GLU A 56 -8.48 24.22 12.57
C GLU A 56 -7.72 25.49 12.97
N ASP A 57 -7.80 26.52 12.14
CA ASP A 57 -7.20 27.81 12.44
C ASP A 57 -8.05 28.61 13.45
N ALA A 58 -7.54 29.74 13.92
CA ALA A 58 -8.23 30.58 14.90
C ALA A 58 -9.55 31.22 14.39
N PHE A 59 -9.86 31.06 13.10
CA PHE A 59 -11.05 31.56 12.43
C PHE A 59 -12.05 30.45 12.07
N GLY A 60 -11.74 29.19 12.41
CA GLY A 60 -12.60 28.03 12.13
C GLY A 60 -12.43 27.48 10.71
N ASP A 61 -11.36 27.83 10.00
CA ASP A 61 -11.01 27.22 8.72
C ASP A 61 -10.19 25.95 8.95
N TYR A 62 -10.49 24.90 8.19
CA TYR A 62 -9.74 23.64 8.24
C TYR A 62 -8.63 23.69 7.21
N THR A 63 -7.38 23.74 7.67
CA THR A 63 -6.21 23.59 6.81
C THR A 63 -5.60 22.22 7.01
N THR A 64 -5.41 21.50 5.91
CA THR A 64 -4.58 20.30 5.88
C THR A 64 -3.13 20.72 6.06
N GLY A 65 -2.50 20.32 7.17
CA GLY A 65 -1.08 20.51 7.39
C GLY A 65 -0.24 19.66 6.41
N GLN A 66 1.07 19.87 6.42
CA GLN A 66 1.96 18.96 5.69
C GLN A 66 2.01 17.61 6.42
N ALA A 67 1.81 16.51 5.70
CA ALA A 67 1.99 15.18 6.26
C ALA A 67 3.41 15.06 6.85
N VAL A 68 3.48 14.73 8.13
CA VAL A 68 4.73 14.59 8.89
C VAL A 68 5.07 13.11 8.99
N GLY A 69 5.68 12.58 7.94
CA GLY A 69 6.10 11.19 7.82
C GLY A 69 6.53 10.91 6.37
N GLY A 70 7.55 10.07 6.17
CA GLY A 70 7.83 9.52 4.84
C GLY A 70 6.80 8.45 4.51
N LEU A 71 6.44 8.31 3.23
CA LEU A 71 5.62 7.19 2.74
C LEU A 71 6.32 5.88 3.14
N GLU A 72 5.69 5.09 4.00
CA GLU A 72 6.27 3.83 4.46
C GLU A 72 5.85 2.69 3.53
N VAL A 73 6.83 2.00 2.96
CA VAL A 73 6.66 0.82 2.13
C VAL A 73 7.00 -0.44 2.93
N ARG A 74 6.16 -1.46 2.73
CA ARG A 74 6.32 -2.82 3.26
C ARG A 74 6.01 -3.86 2.19
N VAL A 75 7.03 -4.55 1.70
CA VAL A 75 6.86 -5.73 0.85
C VAL A 75 6.23 -6.87 1.65
N ILE A 76 5.16 -7.47 1.12
CA ILE A 76 4.40 -8.54 1.77
C ILE A 76 4.51 -9.89 1.05
N ALA A 77 4.86 -9.89 -0.23
CA ALA A 77 5.06 -11.11 -1.01
C ALA A 77 5.89 -10.84 -2.28
N THR A 78 6.38 -11.91 -2.90
CA THR A 78 6.90 -11.89 -4.27
C THR A 78 6.08 -12.85 -5.11
N VAL A 79 5.45 -12.35 -6.18
CA VAL A 79 4.62 -13.09 -7.12
C VAL A 79 5.17 -12.85 -8.52
N SER A 80 5.48 -13.94 -9.23
CA SER A 80 6.26 -13.86 -10.48
C SER A 80 5.49 -13.27 -11.67
N THR A 81 4.16 -13.32 -11.66
CA THR A 81 3.32 -12.87 -12.78
C THR A 81 2.05 -12.17 -12.29
N ILE A 82 1.57 -11.22 -13.09
CA ILE A 82 0.30 -10.51 -12.83
C ILE A 82 -0.88 -11.47 -12.80
N GLU A 83 -0.91 -12.48 -13.68
CA GLU A 83 -1.99 -13.47 -13.75
C GLU A 83 -2.13 -14.26 -12.44
N GLU A 84 -1.00 -14.72 -11.88
CA GLU A 84 -1.01 -15.44 -10.59
C GLU A 84 -1.48 -14.52 -9.46
N LEU A 85 -1.10 -13.24 -9.51
CA LEU A 85 -1.51 -12.24 -8.54
C LEU A 85 -3.01 -11.96 -8.63
N GLU A 86 -3.55 -11.71 -9.82
CA GLU A 86 -4.98 -11.47 -10.06
C GLU A 86 -5.82 -12.68 -9.61
N GLU A 87 -5.39 -13.90 -9.91
CA GLU A 87 -6.08 -15.11 -9.44
C GLU A 87 -6.12 -15.18 -7.91
N ARG A 88 -4.99 -14.96 -7.23
CA ARG A 88 -4.94 -14.95 -5.75
C ARG A 88 -5.75 -13.81 -5.14
N LEU A 89 -5.76 -12.65 -5.80
CA LEU A 89 -6.51 -11.46 -5.39
C LEU A 89 -7.97 -11.47 -5.86
N THR A 90 -8.49 -12.56 -6.41
CA THR A 90 -9.91 -12.64 -6.78
C THR A 90 -10.83 -12.20 -5.62
N GLY A 91 -11.65 -11.17 -5.88
CA GLY A 91 -12.53 -10.55 -4.88
C GLY A 91 -11.87 -9.49 -3.99
N TRP A 92 -10.71 -8.96 -4.36
CA TRP A 92 -10.00 -7.94 -3.59
C TRP A 92 -10.77 -6.62 -3.47
N GLU A 93 -11.56 -6.23 -4.48
CA GLU A 93 -12.32 -4.97 -4.48
C GLU A 93 -13.30 -4.89 -3.31
N GLU A 94 -13.97 -6.00 -2.98
CA GLU A 94 -14.86 -6.10 -1.83
C GLU A 94 -14.07 -6.30 -0.53
N ALA A 95 -12.96 -7.06 -0.58
CA ALA A 95 -12.16 -7.36 0.59
C ALA A 95 -11.41 -6.13 1.12
N SER A 96 -10.90 -5.27 0.25
CA SER A 96 -10.16 -4.05 0.60
C SER A 96 -10.99 -3.12 1.50
N GLN A 97 -12.27 -2.95 1.17
CA GLN A 97 -13.25 -2.14 1.92
C GLN A 97 -13.64 -2.71 3.29
N ALA A 98 -13.27 -3.96 3.60
CA ALA A 98 -13.57 -4.55 4.90
C ALA A 98 -12.64 -3.99 6.00
N PRO A 99 -13.10 -3.87 7.24
CA PRO A 99 -12.24 -3.50 8.36
C PRO A 99 -11.18 -4.58 8.61
N ASN A 100 -9.95 -4.17 8.88
CA ASN A 100 -8.80 -5.06 9.07
C ASN A 100 -8.58 -5.97 7.84
N SER A 101 -8.77 -5.42 6.63
CA SER A 101 -8.60 -6.13 5.36
C SER A 101 -7.18 -6.64 5.11
N LEU A 102 -6.15 -6.12 5.80
CA LEU A 102 -4.82 -6.74 5.78
C LEU A 102 -4.80 -8.20 6.28
N ALA A 103 -5.73 -8.59 7.16
CA ALA A 103 -5.86 -9.99 7.57
C ALA A 103 -6.26 -10.91 6.40
N TRP A 104 -7.01 -10.39 5.43
CA TRP A 104 -7.40 -11.10 4.21
C TRP A 104 -6.20 -11.33 3.28
N LEU A 105 -5.31 -10.34 3.17
CA LEU A 105 -4.04 -10.47 2.45
C LEU A 105 -3.12 -11.47 3.14
N ALA A 106 -2.96 -11.38 4.46
CA ALA A 106 -2.14 -12.31 5.24
C ALA A 106 -2.59 -13.77 5.10
N ALA A 107 -3.89 -14.02 4.92
CA ALA A 107 -4.41 -15.37 4.67
C ALA A 107 -4.02 -15.94 3.30
N ARG A 108 -3.80 -15.08 2.29
CA ARG A 108 -3.44 -15.46 0.90
C ARG A 108 -1.94 -15.48 0.65
N PHE A 109 -1.22 -14.66 1.39
CA PHE A 109 0.24 -14.59 1.39
C PHE A 109 0.74 -14.92 2.81
N PRO A 110 0.52 -16.15 3.30
CA PRO A 110 0.94 -16.53 4.65
C PRO A 110 2.45 -16.72 4.71
N GLY A 111 3.20 -15.62 4.75
CA GLY A 111 4.66 -15.58 4.93
C GLY A 111 5.46 -16.18 3.77
N SER A 112 6.35 -15.37 3.19
CA SER A 112 7.62 -15.88 2.66
C SER A 112 8.57 -16.21 3.80
#